data_AF-A0A846SF11-F1
#
_entry.id   AF-A0A846SF11-F1
#
_cell.length_a   1.000
_cell.length_b   1.000
_cell.length_c   1.000
_cell.angle_alpha   90.00
_cell.angle_beta   90.00
_cell.angle_gamma   90.00
#
_symmetry.space_group_name_H-M   'P 1'
#
loop_
_entity.id
_entity.type
_entity.pdbx_description
1 polymer ?
#
loop_
_entity_poly.entity_id
_entity_poly.type
_entity_poly.pdbx_seq_one_letter_code
_entity_poly.pdbx_strand_id
1 'polypeptide(L)'
;MTETYPIQAELASTLGAERAERLLTKLDDYSNQPNAVKGAAKRPSAPEIEAAAHAAFAAATPEEADFELDSIGIWGLLTLAARADVTILDRLPASRADNPKVASIRRAATKYRKGLTDAEARQPGADSAE
;
A
#
# COMPACT_ATOMS: atom_id res chain seq x y z
N MET A 1 -26.22 -1.40 12.66
CA MET A 1 -25.43 -2.20 11.72
C MET A 1 -23.98 -1.90 12.03
N THR A 2 -23.16 -2.91 12.32
CA THR A 2 -21.72 -2.71 12.46
C THR A 2 -21.18 -2.42 11.08
N GLU A 3 -20.58 -1.24 10.88
CA GLU A 3 -19.89 -0.94 9.63
C GLU A 3 -18.83 -2.02 9.41
N THR A 4 -18.89 -2.68 8.25
CA THR A 4 -17.89 -3.67 7.87
C THR A 4 -16.81 -2.95 7.10
N TYR A 5 -15.55 -3.20 7.45
CA TYR A 5 -14.37 -2.64 6.80
C TYR A 5 -13.58 -3.80 6.18
N PRO A 6 -13.96 -4.26 4.96
CA PRO A 6 -13.40 -5.47 4.33
C PRO A 6 -11.89 -5.42 4.14
N ILE A 7 -11.31 -4.28 3.76
CA ILE A 7 -9.87 -4.11 3.58
C ILE A 7 -9.15 -4.25 4.92
N GLN A 8 -9.67 -3.61 5.97
CA GLN A 8 -9.09 -3.73 7.30
C GLN A 8 -9.23 -5.14 7.86
N ALA A 9 -10.37 -5.80 7.64
CA ALA A 9 -10.61 -7.17 8.06
C ALA A 9 -9.68 -8.17 7.35
N GLU A 10 -9.49 -8.05 6.04
CA GLU A 10 -8.58 -8.90 5.27
C GLU A 10 -7.12 -8.67 5.66
N LEU A 11 -6.73 -7.41 5.90
CA LEU A 11 -5.41 -7.08 6.40
C LEU A 11 -5.15 -7.70 7.79
N ALA A 12 -6.15 -7.66 8.69
CA ALA A 12 -6.10 -8.27 10.01
C ALA A 12 -6.03 -9.81 9.94
N SER A 13 -6.78 -10.42 9.02
CA SER A 13 -6.72 -11.86 8.74
C SER A 13 -5.31 -12.27 8.30
N THR A 14 -4.67 -11.47 7.44
CA THR A 14 -3.36 -11.79 6.85
C THR A 14 -2.18 -11.52 7.80
N LEU A 15 -2.15 -10.37 8.46
CA LEU A 15 -1.02 -9.94 9.31
C LEU A 15 -1.19 -10.29 10.79
N GLY A 16 -2.39 -10.66 11.21
CA GLY A 16 -2.82 -10.69 12.60
C GLY A 16 -3.36 -9.34 13.07
N ALA A 17 -4.45 -9.38 13.83
CA ALA A 17 -5.22 -8.20 14.24
C ALA A 17 -4.36 -7.08 14.85
N GLU A 18 -3.50 -7.39 15.80
CA GLU A 18 -2.68 -6.37 16.45
C GLU A 18 -1.66 -5.70 15.50
N ARG A 19 -1.09 -6.47 14.56
CA ARG A 19 -0.12 -5.93 13.59
C ARG A 19 -0.83 -5.04 12.59
N ALA A 20 -2.00 -5.45 12.12
CA ALA A 20 -2.85 -4.65 11.24
C ALA A 20 -3.30 -3.36 11.92
N GLU A 21 -3.81 -3.42 13.15
CA GLU A 21 -4.22 -2.25 13.93
C GLU A 21 -3.06 -1.27 14.11
N ARG A 22 -1.90 -1.73 14.59
CA ARG A 22 -0.72 -0.86 14.75
C ARG A 22 -0.25 -0.23 13.45
N LEU A 23 -0.41 -0.92 12.32
CA LEU A 23 -0.09 -0.37 11.01
C LEU A 23 -1.09 0.72 10.63
N LEU A 24 -2.38 0.44 10.75
CA LEU A 24 -3.46 1.36 10.39
C LEU A 24 -3.42 2.62 11.25
N THR A 25 -3.27 2.51 12.57
CA THR A 25 -3.10 3.66 13.48
C THR A 25 -1.95 4.55 13.01
N LYS A 26 -0.78 3.97 12.71
CA LYS A 26 0.38 4.74 12.22
C LYS A 26 0.14 5.43 10.88
N LEU A 27 -0.69 4.86 10.02
CA LEU A 27 -1.04 5.46 8.74
C LEU A 27 -2.16 6.49 8.88
N ASP A 28 -2.97 6.41 9.93
CA ASP A 28 -4.03 7.36 10.23
C ASP A 28 -3.52 8.56 11.05
N ASP A 29 -2.41 8.40 11.78
CA ASP A 29 -1.72 9.47 12.55
C ASP A 29 -1.19 10.64 11.69
N TYR A 30 -1.25 10.53 10.35
CA TYR A 30 -0.91 11.64 9.47
C TYR A 30 -2.02 12.69 9.47
N SER A 31 -1.64 13.97 9.36
CA SER A 31 -2.60 15.08 9.41
C SER A 31 -3.58 15.18 8.23
N ASN A 32 -3.35 14.44 7.14
CA ASN A 32 -4.24 14.36 5.97
C ASN A 32 -3.83 13.24 5.02
N GLN A 33 -4.73 12.87 4.10
CA GLN A 33 -4.52 11.81 3.09
C GLN A 33 -3.25 12.04 2.22
N PRO A 34 -2.95 13.24 1.69
CA PRO A 34 -1.70 13.45 0.95
C PRO A 34 -0.43 13.18 1.78
N ASN A 35 -0.44 13.51 3.07
CA ASN A 35 0.67 13.23 3.98
C ASN A 35 0.79 11.73 4.28
N ALA A 36 -0.33 11.00 4.40
CA ALA A 36 -0.30 9.54 4.51
C ALA A 36 0.31 8.88 3.27
N VAL A 37 -0.06 9.31 2.05
CA VAL A 37 0.56 8.83 0.80
C VAL A 37 2.07 9.10 0.78
N LYS A 38 2.49 10.35 1.07
CA LYS A 38 3.91 10.72 1.10
C LYS A 38 4.68 9.97 2.18
N GLY A 39 4.06 9.77 3.34
CA GLY A 39 4.62 9.06 4.49
C GLY A 39 4.83 7.60 4.18
N ALA A 40 3.78 6.90 3.73
CA ALA A 40 3.83 5.51 3.29
C ALA A 40 4.87 5.30 2.18
N ALA A 41 4.91 6.19 1.19
CA ALA A 41 5.89 6.16 0.10
C ALA A 41 7.36 6.31 0.54
N LYS A 42 7.63 6.78 1.77
CA LYS A 42 8.98 6.92 2.34
C LYS A 42 9.33 5.82 3.35
N ARG A 43 8.37 4.97 3.74
CA ARG A 43 8.63 3.88 4.68
C ARG A 43 9.65 2.91 4.10
N PRO A 44 10.51 2.30 4.94
CA PRO A 44 11.36 1.19 4.52
C PRO A 44 10.56 0.11 3.80
N SER A 45 11.22 -0.60 2.89
CA SER A 45 10.64 -1.77 2.23
C SER A 45 10.21 -2.79 3.29
N ALA A 46 8.99 -3.29 3.16
CA ALA A 46 8.46 -4.36 3.99
C ALA A 46 7.58 -5.27 3.12
N PRO A 47 8.18 -6.19 2.34
CA PRO A 47 7.46 -6.97 1.32
C PRO A 47 6.24 -7.73 1.86
N GLU A 48 6.33 -8.26 3.09
CA GLU A 48 5.20 -8.92 3.76
C GLU A 48 4.00 -7.98 3.93
N ILE A 49 4.24 -6.73 4.38
CA ILE A 49 3.19 -5.73 4.59
C ILE A 49 2.65 -5.22 3.25
N GLU A 50 3.53 -5.02 2.27
CA GLU A 50 3.15 -4.57 0.93
C GLU A 50 2.27 -5.62 0.23
N ALA A 51 2.62 -6.91 0.34
CA ALA A 51 1.83 -8.02 -0.17
C ALA A 51 0.49 -8.18 0.56
N ALA A 52 0.46 -8.06 1.89
CA ALA A 52 -0.78 -8.12 2.65
C ALA A 52 -1.73 -6.95 2.33
N ALA A 53 -1.19 -5.74 2.18
CA ALA A 53 -1.96 -4.59 1.71
C ALA A 53 -2.53 -4.83 0.30
N HIS A 54 -1.72 -5.38 -0.61
CA HIS A 54 -2.19 -5.74 -1.94
C HIS A 54 -3.31 -6.79 -1.91
N ALA A 55 -3.16 -7.85 -1.12
CA ALA A 55 -4.19 -8.88 -0.96
C ALA A 55 -5.51 -8.30 -0.44
N ALA A 56 -5.44 -7.41 0.55
CA ALA A 56 -6.61 -6.74 1.11
C ALA A 56 -7.38 -5.91 0.06
N PHE A 57 -6.67 -5.10 -0.74
CA PHE A 57 -7.30 -4.35 -1.83
C PHE A 57 -7.76 -5.26 -2.99
N ALA A 58 -7.08 -6.36 -3.24
CA ALA A 58 -7.42 -7.28 -4.31
C ALA A 58 -8.69 -8.11 -4.01
N ALA A 59 -8.96 -8.37 -2.73
CA ALA A 59 -10.14 -9.08 -2.25
C ALA A 59 -11.40 -8.19 -2.18
N ALA A 60 -11.22 -6.88 -1.96
CA ALA A 60 -12.33 -5.94 -1.86
C ALA A 60 -13.01 -5.68 -3.22
N THR A 61 -14.32 -5.44 -3.19
CA THR A 61 -15.03 -4.90 -4.35
C THR A 61 -14.68 -3.42 -4.56
N PRO A 62 -14.89 -2.85 -5.76
CA PRO A 62 -14.67 -1.42 -6.00
C PRO A 62 -15.47 -0.51 -5.03
N GLU A 63 -16.69 -0.91 -4.66
CA GLU A 63 -17.55 -0.16 -3.73
C GLU A 63 -17.03 -0.21 -2.29
N GLU A 64 -16.54 -1.37 -1.84
CA GLU A 64 -15.91 -1.52 -0.52
C GLU A 64 -14.63 -0.70 -0.43
N ALA A 65 -13.82 -0.71 -1.49
CA ALA A 65 -12.65 0.13 -1.60
C ALA A 65 -13.02 1.63 -1.62
N ASP A 66 -14.08 2.01 -2.32
CA ASP A 66 -14.54 3.41 -2.37
C ASP A 66 -14.90 3.94 -0.99
N PHE A 67 -15.61 3.13 -0.20
CA PHE A 67 -16.04 3.47 1.15
C PHE A 67 -14.84 3.68 2.09
N GLU A 68 -13.90 2.73 2.12
CA GLU A 68 -12.76 2.82 3.04
C GLU A 68 -11.73 3.89 2.64
N LEU A 69 -11.67 4.25 1.35
CA LEU A 69 -10.81 5.32 0.85
C LEU A 69 -11.19 6.73 1.31
N ASP A 70 -12.20 6.90 2.16
CA ASP A 70 -12.41 8.16 2.88
C ASP A 70 -11.45 8.33 4.07
N SER A 71 -10.93 7.24 4.64
CA SER A 71 -9.94 7.26 5.73
C SER A 71 -8.55 7.73 5.28
N ILE A 72 -7.84 8.44 6.16
CA ILE A 72 -6.45 8.87 5.96
C ILE A 72 -5.54 7.64 5.84
N GLY A 73 -5.65 6.70 6.78
CA GLY A 73 -4.83 5.51 6.84
C GLY A 73 -4.94 4.62 5.59
N ILE A 74 -6.12 4.53 4.99
CA ILE A 74 -6.37 3.67 3.83
C ILE A 74 -5.66 4.18 2.57
N TRP A 75 -5.51 5.50 2.39
CA TRP A 75 -4.64 6.04 1.32
C TRP A 75 -3.17 5.71 1.52
N GLY A 76 -2.71 5.69 2.78
CA GLY A 76 -1.39 5.20 3.14
C GLY A 76 -1.23 3.71 2.80
N LEU A 77 -2.23 2.90 3.11
CA LEU A 77 -2.24 1.46 2.84
C LEU A 77 -2.25 1.15 1.34
N LEU A 78 -3.06 1.86 0.54
CA LEU A 78 -3.06 1.77 -0.92
C LEU A 78 -1.69 2.06 -1.52
N THR A 79 -0.94 2.98 -0.91
CA THR A 79 0.43 3.28 -1.33
C THR A 79 1.37 2.09 -1.13
N LEU A 80 1.19 1.32 -0.05
CA LEU A 80 1.95 0.10 0.21
C LEU A 80 1.50 -1.04 -0.72
N ALA A 81 0.20 -1.19 -0.95
CA ALA A 81 -0.34 -2.15 -1.91
C ALA A 81 0.24 -1.95 -3.32
N ALA A 82 0.27 -0.69 -3.78
CA ALA A 82 0.79 -0.34 -5.10
C ALA A 82 2.31 -0.58 -5.25
N ARG A 83 3.07 -0.66 -4.15
CA ARG A 83 4.48 -1.04 -4.18
C ARG A 83 4.67 -2.53 -4.48
N ALA A 84 3.77 -3.39 -3.99
CA ALA A 84 3.74 -4.80 -4.33
C ALA A 84 3.28 -5.01 -5.78
N ASP A 85 2.17 -4.38 -6.19
CA ASP A 85 1.73 -4.36 -7.58
C ASP A 85 0.97 -3.07 -7.91
N VAL A 86 1.49 -2.29 -8.87
CA VAL A 86 0.92 -1.00 -9.25
C VAL A 86 -0.42 -1.12 -9.99
N THR A 87 -0.73 -2.29 -10.55
CA THR A 87 -1.99 -2.55 -11.27
C THR A 87 -3.21 -2.50 -10.36
N ILE A 88 -3.02 -2.58 -9.03
CA ILE A 88 -4.10 -2.39 -8.06
C ILE A 88 -4.81 -1.04 -8.21
N LEU A 89 -4.10 -0.02 -8.71
CA LEU A 89 -4.67 1.31 -8.96
C LEU A 89 -5.67 1.31 -10.11
N ASP A 90 -5.58 0.35 -11.03
CA ASP A 90 -6.46 0.25 -12.19
C ASP A 90 -7.80 -0.44 -11.81
N ARG A 91 -7.88 -1.01 -10.59
CA ARG A 91 -9.10 -1.58 -10.00
C ARG A 91 -9.93 -0.59 -9.18
N LEU A 92 -9.43 0.64 -9.01
CA LEU A 92 -10.14 1.67 -8.28
C LEU A 92 -11.44 2.05 -9.01
N PRO A 93 -12.50 2.40 -8.27
CA PRO A 93 -13.71 2.96 -8.88
C PRO A 93 -13.38 4.24 -9.63
N ALA A 94 -14.15 4.54 -10.68
CA ALA A 94 -13.94 5.72 -11.52
C ALA A 94 -13.94 7.04 -10.72
N SER A 95 -14.74 7.13 -9.66
CA SER A 95 -14.78 8.25 -8.71
C SER A 95 -13.43 8.55 -8.05
N ARG A 96 -12.56 7.55 -7.89
CA ARG A 96 -11.25 7.66 -7.23
C ARG A 96 -10.09 7.63 -8.21
N ALA A 97 -10.26 7.04 -9.39
CA ALA A 97 -9.19 6.87 -10.39
C ALA A 97 -8.53 8.21 -10.79
N ASP A 98 -9.33 9.28 -10.95
CA ASP A 98 -8.84 10.61 -11.33
C ASP A 98 -8.29 11.44 -10.15
N ASN A 99 -8.29 10.88 -8.93
CA ASN A 99 -7.78 11.60 -7.77
C ASN A 99 -6.26 11.87 -7.94
N PRO A 100 -5.77 13.12 -7.75
CA PRO A 100 -4.34 13.44 -7.89
C PRO A 100 -3.40 12.60 -7.01
N LYS A 101 -3.93 12.02 -5.93
CA LYS A 101 -3.22 11.07 -5.08
C LYS A 101 -2.85 9.79 -5.85
N VAL A 102 -3.72 9.26 -6.71
CA VAL A 102 -3.45 8.04 -7.52
C VAL A 102 -2.23 8.22 -8.40
N ALA A 103 -2.11 9.35 -9.11
CA ALA A 103 -0.92 9.65 -9.91
C ALA A 103 0.36 9.74 -9.04
N SER A 104 0.23 10.24 -7.80
CA SER A 104 1.34 10.29 -6.85
C SER A 104 1.75 8.91 -6.34
N ILE A 105 0.78 8.03 -6.07
CA ILE A 105 1.01 6.64 -5.68
C ILE A 105 1.69 5.88 -6.82
N ARG A 106 1.20 6.02 -8.07
CA ARG A 106 1.80 5.38 -9.25
C ARG A 106 3.27 5.75 -9.43
N ARG A 107 3.60 7.03 -9.26
CA ARG A 107 4.99 7.53 -9.28
C ARG A 107 5.83 6.95 -8.15
N ALA A 108 5.29 6.90 -6.93
CA ALA A 108 5.98 6.34 -5.77
C ALA A 108 6.28 4.84 -5.96
N ALA A 109 5.30 4.05 -6.41
CA ALA A 109 5.44 2.63 -6.71
C ALA A 109 6.48 2.37 -7.81
N THR A 110 6.46 3.17 -8.88
CA THR A 110 7.45 3.04 -9.96
C THR A 110 8.86 3.37 -9.48
N LYS A 111 9.02 4.43 -8.68
CA LYS A 111 10.31 4.78 -8.08
C LYS A 111 10.80 3.67 -7.13
N TYR A 112 9.90 3.08 -6.35
CA TYR A 112 10.21 1.98 -5.45
C TYR A 112 10.75 0.76 -6.21
N ARG A 113 10.03 0.29 -7.24
CA ARG A 113 10.47 -0.83 -8.07
C ARG A 113 11.82 -0.58 -8.74
N LYS A 114 12.02 0.61 -9.31
CA LYS A 114 13.33 0.99 -9.86
C LYS A 114 14.44 0.94 -8.80
N GLY A 115 14.15 1.42 -7.59
CA GLY A 115 15.09 1.39 -6.47
C GLY A 115 15.49 -0.04 -6.06
N LEU A 116 14.57 -1.00 -6.13
CA LEU A 116 14.86 -2.42 -5.89
C LEU A 116 15.77 -2.98 -6.99
N THR A 117 15.41 -2.79 -8.26
CA THR A 117 16.22 -3.25 -9.40
C THR A 117 17.64 -2.66 -9.38
N ASP A 118 17.76 -1.36 -9.09
CA ASP A 118 19.07 -0.71 -9.01
C ASP A 118 19.88 -1.22 -7.80
N ALA A 119 19.23 -1.68 -6.72
CA ALA A 119 19.91 -2.25 -5.55
C ALA A 119 20.37 -3.69 -5.81
N GLU A 120 19.55 -4.51 -6.48
CA GLU A 120 19.90 -5.86 -6.94
C GLU A 120 21.09 -5.82 -7.91
N ALA A 121 21.07 -4.90 -8.88
CA ALA A 121 22.18 -4.71 -9.82
C ALA A 121 23.49 -4.23 -9.17
N ARG A 122 23.41 -3.67 -7.96
CA ARG A 122 24.56 -3.20 -7.17
C ARG A 122 25.13 -4.26 -6.23
N GLN A 123 24.49 -5.42 -6.06
CA GLN A 123 25.09 -6.55 -5.35
C GLN A 123 26.14 -7.19 -6.27
N PRO A 124 27.46 -7.00 -6.03
CA PRO A 124 28.49 -7.72 -6.77
C PRO A 124 28.35 -9.20 -6.44
N GLY A 125 28.58 -10.07 -7.41
CA GLY A 125 28.62 -11.51 -7.18
C GLY A 125 29.42 -11.83 -5.92
N ALA A 126 28.82 -12.58 -5.01
CA ALA A 126 29.54 -13.25 -3.95
C ALA A 126 30.74 -13.96 -4.59
N ASP A 127 31.93 -13.62 -4.09
CA ASP A 127 33.23 -14.23 -4.38
C ASP A 127 33.14 -15.56 -5.14
N SER A 128 33.46 -15.52 -6.44
CA SER A 128 34.16 -16.65 -7.04
C SER A 128 35.61 -16.54 -6.60
N ALA A 129 35.87 -17.00 -5.39
CA ALA A 129 37.21 -17.32 -4.91
C ALA A 129 37.40 -18.83 -5.08
N GLU A 130 38.03 -19.23 -6.18
CA GLU A 130 38.91 -20.41 -6.27
C GLU A 130 40.06 -20.10 -7.23
#